data_AF-A0A927A7Q3-F1
#
_entry.id   AF-A0A927A7Q3-F1
#
_cell.length_a   1.000
_cell.length_b   1.000
_cell.length_c   1.000
_cell.angle_alpha   90.00
_cell.angle_beta   90.00
_cell.angle_gamma   90.00
#
_symmetry.space_group_name_H-M   'P 1'
#
loop_
_entity.id
_entity.type
_entity.pdbx_description
1 polymer ?
#
loop_
_entity_poly.entity_id
_entity_poly.type
_entity_poly.pdbx_seq_one_letter_code
_entity_poly.pdbx_strand_id
1 'polypeptide(L)'
;MLTLYTTPSLWGLPSISPACMKLETWLRMAQIPYQRNQDLDLSLAPKGKIPFIEDRGEFIGDSTLIVQRLQQRTGIDLDRTLTPEQQAIALAFRRMLKEHTYWGLVQIRYA
;
A
#
# COMPACT_ATOMS: atom_id res chain seq x y z
N MET A 1 13.87 8.02 8.88
CA MET A 1 12.56 7.55 9.39
C MET A 1 11.64 7.39 8.20
N LEU A 2 10.82 6.34 8.14
CA LEU A 2 9.95 6.11 6.98
C LEU A 2 8.67 6.94 7.14
N THR A 3 8.31 7.72 6.14
CA THR A 3 7.08 8.53 6.12
C THR A 3 6.11 7.92 5.12
N LEU A 4 4.91 7.58 5.57
CA LEU A 4 3.80 7.08 4.74
C LEU A 4 2.84 8.22 4.43
N TYR A 5 2.71 8.55 3.15
CA TYR A 5 1.74 9.52 2.65
C TYR A 5 0.43 8.80 2.29
N THR A 6 -0.64 9.17 2.98
CA THR A 6 -1.95 8.48 2.90
C THR A 6 -3.10 9.48 2.99
N THR A 7 -4.33 9.06 2.70
CA THR A 7 -5.50 9.90 2.99
C THR A 7 -5.70 10.07 4.50
N PRO A 8 -6.43 11.12 4.92
CA PRO A 8 -7.05 11.17 6.23
C PRO A 8 -7.91 9.93 6.53
N SER A 9 -8.07 9.66 7.83
CA SER A 9 -9.04 8.67 8.32
C SER A 9 -10.46 9.22 8.13
N LEU A 10 -11.37 8.40 7.62
CA LEU A 10 -12.77 8.79 7.40
C LEU A 10 -13.69 7.57 7.56
N TRP A 11 -14.91 7.78 8.04
CA TRP A 11 -15.93 6.72 8.22
C TRP A 11 -15.45 5.53 9.08
N GLY A 12 -14.62 5.79 10.09
CA GLY A 12 -14.03 4.75 10.94
C GLY A 12 -12.93 3.92 10.26
N LEU A 13 -12.54 4.26 9.03
CA LEU A 13 -11.45 3.61 8.30
C LEU A 13 -10.13 4.38 8.48
N PRO A 14 -8.98 3.68 8.51
CA PRO A 14 -7.67 4.32 8.59
C PRO A 14 -7.31 5.10 7.31
N SER A 15 -7.92 4.76 6.18
CA SER A 15 -7.85 5.51 4.93
C SER A 15 -9.04 5.14 4.03
N ILE A 16 -9.53 6.08 3.24
CA ILE A 16 -10.53 5.78 2.21
C ILE A 16 -9.93 5.05 1.01
N SER A 17 -8.61 5.10 0.81
CA SER A 17 -7.94 4.43 -0.30
C SER A 17 -7.60 2.98 0.07
N PRO A 18 -8.10 1.97 -0.67
CA PRO A 18 -7.72 0.57 -0.43
C PRO A 18 -6.22 0.32 -0.55
N ALA A 19 -5.55 1.03 -1.46
CA ALA A 19 -4.11 0.90 -1.64
C ALA A 19 -3.32 1.44 -0.42
N CYS A 20 -3.80 2.53 0.19
CA CYS A 20 -3.25 3.06 1.43
C CYS A 20 -3.43 2.09 2.60
N MET A 21 -4.66 1.57 2.79
CA MET A 21 -4.94 0.58 3.84
C MET A 21 -4.09 -0.67 3.70
N LYS A 22 -3.94 -1.19 2.46
CA LYS A 22 -3.05 -2.31 2.16
C LYS A 22 -1.62 -2.04 2.62
N LEU A 23 -1.04 -0.91 2.22
CA LEU A 23 0.35 -0.59 2.53
C LEU A 23 0.57 -0.39 4.03
N GLU A 24 -0.33 0.35 4.68
CA GLU A 24 -0.25 0.58 6.12
C GLU A 24 -0.36 -0.72 6.92
N THR A 25 -1.25 -1.62 6.49
CA THR A 25 -1.40 -2.95 7.09
C THR A 25 -0.11 -3.76 6.94
N TRP A 26 0.49 -3.77 5.75
CA TRP A 26 1.73 -4.47 5.50
C TRP A 26 2.88 -3.94 6.38
N LEU A 27 3.03 -2.62 6.51
CA LEU A 27 4.05 -2.00 7.36
C LEU A 27 3.88 -2.41 8.83
N ARG A 28 2.64 -2.42 9.33
CA ARG A 28 2.31 -2.88 10.69
C ARG A 28 2.65 -4.35 10.90
N MET A 29 2.27 -5.22 9.96
CA MET A 29 2.56 -6.65 10.03
C MET A 29 4.06 -6.94 9.96
N ALA A 30 4.79 -6.18 9.15
CA ALA A 30 6.24 -6.24 9.05
C ALA A 30 6.97 -5.58 10.23
N GLN A 31 6.24 -4.99 11.19
CA GLN A 31 6.80 -4.26 12.33
C GLN A 31 7.77 -3.14 11.93
N ILE A 32 7.57 -2.55 10.75
CA ILE A 32 8.41 -1.44 10.28
C ILE A 32 7.85 -0.15 10.89
N PRO A 33 8.64 0.62 11.67
CA PRO A 33 8.18 1.89 12.21
C PRO A 33 8.01 2.92 11.10
N TYR A 34 6.88 3.62 11.10
CA TYR A 34 6.56 4.67 10.14
C TYR A 34 5.83 5.83 10.82
N GLN A 35 5.95 7.02 10.24
CA GLN A 35 5.06 8.14 10.52
C GLN A 35 4.04 8.30 9.40
N ARG A 36 2.82 8.70 9.75
CA ARG A 36 1.81 9.06 8.75
C ARG A 36 1.91 10.54 8.45
N ASN A 37 1.94 10.86 7.16
CA ASN A 37 1.69 12.18 6.63
C ASN A 37 0.35 12.15 5.87
N GLN A 38 -0.57 13.03 6.28
CA GLN A 38 -1.91 13.14 5.68
C GLN A 38 -2.10 14.48 4.95
N ASP A 39 -1.04 15.29 4.89
CA ASP A 39 -0.99 16.50 4.09
C ASP A 39 -0.75 16.06 2.64
N LEU A 40 -1.83 16.06 1.86
CA LEU A 40 -1.90 15.49 0.51
C LEU A 40 -1.18 16.38 -0.54
N ASP A 41 0.13 16.56 -0.41
CA ASP A 41 0.95 17.16 -1.46
C ASP A 41 1.30 16.12 -2.53
N LEU A 42 0.46 16.05 -3.56
CA LEU A 42 0.67 15.15 -4.69
C LEU A 42 1.84 15.56 -5.61
N SER A 43 2.41 16.76 -5.44
CA SER A 43 3.61 17.16 -6.21
C SER A 43 4.84 16.34 -5.83
N LEU A 44 4.87 15.80 -4.61
CA LEU A 44 5.90 14.89 -4.11
C LEU A 44 5.69 13.44 -4.57
N ALA A 45 4.47 13.10 -5.02
CA ALA A 45 4.13 11.72 -5.37
C ALA A 45 4.76 11.34 -6.73
N PRO A 46 5.66 10.34 -6.80
CA PRO A 46 6.36 9.99 -8.05
C PRO A 46 5.44 9.57 -9.21
N LYS A 47 4.19 9.21 -8.90
CA LYS A 47 3.16 8.81 -9.87
C LYS A 47 1.92 9.70 -9.82
N GLY A 48 1.99 10.86 -9.16
CA GLY A 48 0.86 11.77 -8.96
C GLY A 48 -0.31 11.16 -8.16
N LYS A 49 -0.04 10.10 -7.39
CA LYS A 49 -1.08 9.33 -6.67
C LYS A 49 -0.56 8.76 -5.35
N ILE A 50 -1.49 8.54 -4.43
CA ILE A 50 -1.29 7.87 -3.14
C ILE A 50 -1.60 6.36 -3.21
N PRO A 51 -1.06 5.54 -2.29
CA PRO A 51 -0.02 5.91 -1.33
C PRO A 51 1.35 6.03 -2.00
N PHE A 52 2.20 6.83 -1.37
CA PHE A 52 3.64 6.83 -1.58
C PHE A 52 4.35 6.91 -0.23
N ILE A 53 5.64 6.62 -0.21
CA ILE A 53 6.49 6.78 0.97
C ILE A 53 7.65 7.71 0.65
N GLU A 54 8.17 8.35 1.69
CA GLU A 54 9.54 8.85 1.72
C GLU A 54 10.38 7.89 2.57
N ASP A 55 11.47 7.40 2.01
CA ASP A 55 12.41 6.52 2.70
C ASP A 55 13.84 6.97 2.40
N ARG A 56 14.51 7.55 3.42
CA ARG A 56 15.89 8.07 3.33
C ARG A 56 16.07 9.10 2.20
N GLY A 57 15.08 9.98 2.00
CA GLY A 57 15.09 11.02 0.96
C GLY A 57 14.66 10.53 -0.43
N GLU A 58 14.37 9.23 -0.60
CA GLU A 58 13.80 8.70 -1.84
C GLU A 58 12.27 8.63 -1.74
N PHE A 59 11.57 9.23 -2.69
CA PHE A 59 10.12 9.08 -2.81
C PHE A 59 9.76 7.88 -3.68
N ILE A 60 8.95 6.98 -3.15
CA ILE A 60 8.54 5.74 -3.83
C ILE A 60 7.02 5.66 -3.85
N GLY A 61 6.43 5.64 -5.04
CA GLY A 61 4.99 5.47 -5.25
C GLY A 61 4.60 4.05 -5.63
N ASP A 62 3.30 3.73 -5.52
CA ASP A 62 2.69 2.40 -5.74
C ASP A 62 2.92 1.42 -4.59
N SER A 63 1.83 1.02 -3.91
CA SER A 63 1.90 0.12 -2.75
C SER A 63 2.55 -1.24 -3.04
N THR A 64 2.57 -1.72 -4.28
CA THR A 64 3.21 -3.00 -4.63
C THR A 64 4.71 -2.82 -4.78
N LEU A 65 5.15 -1.76 -5.46
CA LEU A 65 6.57 -1.45 -5.62
C LEU A 65 7.21 -1.09 -4.27
N ILE A 66 6.49 -0.34 -3.43
CA ILE A 66 6.95 0.01 -2.09
C ILE A 66 7.21 -1.25 -1.27
N VAL A 67 6.26 -2.19 -1.23
CA VAL A 67 6.44 -3.48 -0.53
C VAL A 67 7.66 -4.21 -1.07
N GLN A 68 7.80 -4.35 -2.40
CA GLN A 68 8.96 -5.04 -2.99
C GLN A 68 10.30 -4.39 -2.59
N ARG A 69 10.39 -3.06 -2.62
CA ARG A 69 11.60 -2.31 -2.22
C ARG A 69 11.92 -2.52 -0.74
N LEU A 70 10.91 -2.48 0.12
CA LEU A 70 11.08 -2.71 1.54
C LEU A 70 11.49 -4.15 1.83
N GLN A 71 10.87 -5.15 1.19
CA GLN A 71 11.26 -6.57 1.29
C GLN A 71 12.73 -6.77 0.91
N GLN A 72 13.16 -6.22 -0.23
CA GLN A 72 14.56 -6.30 -0.68
C GLN A 72 15.53 -5.67 0.33
N ARG A 73 15.14 -4.55 0.96
CA ARG A 73 15.99 -3.82 1.90
C ARG A 73 16.06 -4.47 3.28
N THR A 74 14.94 -5.00 3.79
CA THR A 74 14.84 -5.50 5.17
C THR A 74 14.96 -7.02 5.28
N GLY A 75 14.82 -7.74 4.17
CA GLY A 75 14.72 -9.20 4.16
C GLY A 75 13.41 -9.74 4.76
N ILE A 76 12.46 -8.86 5.12
CA ILE A 76 11.18 -9.27 5.68
C ILE A 76 10.27 -9.70 4.54
N ASP A 77 9.93 -10.98 4.52
CA ASP A 77 8.93 -11.52 3.60
C ASP A 77 7.79 -12.17 4.39
N LEU A 78 6.61 -11.54 4.34
CA LEU A 78 5.40 -12.03 5.01
C LEU A 78 4.84 -13.29 4.33
N ASP A 79 5.18 -13.52 3.06
CA ASP A 79 4.72 -14.66 2.26
C ASP A 79 5.73 -15.81 2.25
N ARG A 80 6.82 -15.72 3.05
CA ARG A 80 7.95 -16.68 3.01
C ARG A 80 7.58 -18.13 3.32
N THR A 81 6.48 -18.35 4.04
CA THR A 81 6.02 -19.69 4.43
C THR A 81 5.03 -20.28 3.43
N LEU A 82 4.64 -19.54 2.40
CA LEU A 82 3.67 -19.99 1.41
C LEU A 82 4.32 -20.98 0.43
N THR A 83 3.62 -22.06 0.12
CA THR A 83 4.00 -22.95 -0.98
C THR A 83 3.82 -22.26 -2.34
N PRO A 84 4.43 -22.77 -3.43
CA PRO A 84 4.22 -22.21 -4.77
C PRO A 84 2.74 -22.12 -5.17
N GLU A 85 1.92 -23.11 -4.80
CA GLU A 85 0.48 -23.11 -5.05
C GLU A 85 -0.23 -22.00 -4.27
N GLN A 86 0.12 -21.81 -3.01
CA GLN A 86 -0.44 -20.75 -2.16
C GLN A 86 -0.04 -19.36 -2.66
N GLN A 87 1.19 -19.19 -3.16
CA GLN A 87 1.63 -17.94 -3.79
C GLN A 87 0.85 -17.64 -5.07
N ALA A 88 0.57 -18.66 -5.89
CA ALA A 88 -0.25 -18.52 -7.09
C ALA A 88 -1.69 -18.11 -6.74
N ILE A 89 -2.29 -18.74 -5.72
CA ILE A 89 -3.63 -18.38 -5.21
C ILE A 89 -3.62 -16.93 -4.69
N ALA A 90 -2.63 -16.55 -3.86
CA ALA A 90 -2.49 -15.20 -3.34
C ALA A 90 -2.33 -14.15 -4.46
N LEU A 91 -1.63 -14.49 -5.55
CA LEU A 91 -1.55 -13.64 -6.74
C LEU A 91 -2.91 -13.48 -7.41
N ALA A 92 -3.66 -14.57 -7.61
CA ALA A 92 -5.00 -14.54 -8.21
C ALA A 92 -5.95 -13.63 -7.40
N PHE A 93 -6.00 -13.79 -6.08
CA PHE A 93 -6.80 -12.91 -5.21
C PHE A 93 -6.39 -11.45 -5.29
N ARG A 94 -5.08 -11.14 -5.28
CA ARG A 94 -4.61 -9.76 -5.43
C ARG A 94 -5.03 -9.14 -6.75
N ARG A 95 -4.99 -9.90 -7.86
CA ARG A 95 -5.44 -9.41 -9.19
C ARG A 95 -6.94 -9.20 -9.21
N MET A 96 -7.72 -10.15 -8.71
CA MET A 96 -9.17 -10.03 -8.61
C MET A 96 -9.60 -8.79 -7.81
N LEU A 97 -9.00 -8.59 -6.63
CA LEU A 97 -9.35 -7.48 -5.74
C LEU A 97 -8.96 -6.11 -6.32
N LYS A 98 -7.77 -6.02 -6.92
CA LYS A 98 -7.22 -4.74 -7.40
C LYS A 98 -7.73 -4.32 -8.78
N GLU A 99 -7.97 -5.26 -9.67
CA GLU A 99 -8.26 -4.96 -11.08
C GLU A 99 -9.74 -5.15 -11.44
N HIS A 100 -10.45 -6.05 -10.76
CA HIS A 100 -11.83 -6.37 -11.10
C HIS A 100 -12.83 -5.80 -10.07
N THR A 101 -12.65 -6.04 -8.78
CA THR A 101 -13.61 -5.55 -7.77
C THR A 101 -13.43 -4.07 -7.44
N TYR A 102 -12.24 -3.50 -7.69
CA TYR A 102 -11.94 -2.09 -7.42
C TYR A 102 -12.91 -1.14 -8.13
N TRP A 103 -13.32 -1.46 -9.35
CA TRP A 103 -14.25 -0.62 -10.12
C TRP A 103 -15.66 -0.56 -9.51
N GLY A 104 -16.11 -1.62 -8.84
CA GLY A 104 -17.35 -1.58 -8.07
C GLY A 104 -17.30 -0.57 -6.93
N LEU A 105 -16.16 -0.47 -6.24
CA LEU A 105 -15.94 0.55 -5.21
C LEU A 105 -15.95 1.97 -5.78
N VAL A 106 -15.33 2.17 -6.95
CA VAL A 106 -15.34 3.46 -7.65
C VAL A 106 -16.77 3.86 -7.99
N GLN A 107 -17.56 2.94 -8.56
CA GLN A 107 -18.97 3.19 -8.86
C GLN A 107 -19.76 3.58 -7.61
N ILE A 108 -19.62 2.83 -6.51
CA ILE A 108 -20.36 3.10 -5.26
C ILE A 108 -20.03 4.47 -4.66
N ARG A 109 -18.81 4.99 -4.88
CA ARG A 109 -18.35 6.24 -4.25
C ARG A 109 -18.57 7.50 -5.08
N TYR A 110 -18.60 7.37 -6.40
CA TYR A 110 -18.52 8.51 -7.31
C TYR A 110 -19.63 8.57 -8.36
N ALA A 111 -20.51 7.57 -8.43
CA ALA A 111 -21.74 7.63 -9.24
C ALA A 111 -22.92 8.03 -8.36
#